data_AF-A0AAU0R9B2-F1
#
_entry.id   AF-A0AAU0R9B2-F1
#
_cell.length_a   1.000
_cell.length_b   1.000
_cell.length_c   1.000
_cell.angle_alpha   90.00
_cell.angle_beta   90.00
_cell.angle_gamma   90.00
#
_symmetry.space_group_name_H-M   'P 1'
#
loop_
_entity.id
_entity.type
_entity.pdbx_description
1 polymer ?
#
loop_
_entity_poly.entity_id
_entity_poly.type
_entity_poly.pdbx_seq_one_letter_code
_entity_poly.pdbx_strand_id
1 'polypeptide(L)'
;MLQIQDLIQAGQIETAIRETETTLGQLSPTDFHYVIGKDLLHLKKPLTAYFNYVYTILTEDEELDIKALYLEMNSFTTQYDQWFLHLLAYESLMNRDTPDWLADFSGEAPKTLTITGFEPLQEANKKYMETEGYRNDQLRQACEFQEYLVILRVQELVIETIKDNKGKAPWAEIPVFVGAHDYEDLIFMIH
;
A
#
# COMPACT_ATOMS: atom_id res chain seq x y z
N MET A 1 19.01 3.19 3.41
CA MET A 1 17.65 2.72 3.03
C MET A 1 17.52 1.20 2.87
N LEU A 2 18.62 0.48 2.56
CA LEU A 2 18.66 -1.00 2.51
C LEU A 2 17.93 -1.69 3.68
N GLN A 3 17.96 -1.08 4.87
CA GLN A 3 17.30 -1.63 6.06
C GLN A 3 15.77 -1.78 5.97
N ILE A 4 15.03 -0.88 5.30
CA ILE A 4 13.55 -0.97 5.28
C ILE A 4 13.08 -2.07 4.31
N GLN A 5 13.68 -2.13 3.12
CA GLN A 5 13.41 -3.18 2.13
C GLN A 5 13.70 -4.57 2.71
N ASP A 6 14.84 -4.74 3.39
CA ASP A 6 15.21 -6.00 4.04
C ASP A 6 14.16 -6.43 5.09
N LEU A 7 13.66 -5.47 5.89
CA LEU A 7 12.61 -5.73 6.88
C LEU A 7 11.28 -6.13 6.21
N ILE A 8 10.88 -5.46 5.14
CA ILE A 8 9.68 -5.80 4.37
C ILE A 8 9.80 -7.20 3.79
N GLN A 9 10.93 -7.53 3.14
CA GLN A 9 11.16 -8.85 2.57
C GLN A 9 11.18 -9.96 3.63
N ALA A 10 11.67 -9.66 4.83
CA ALA A 10 11.62 -10.58 5.98
C ALA A 10 10.25 -10.67 6.65
N GLY A 11 9.22 -9.95 6.15
CA GLY A 11 7.89 -9.90 6.73
C GLY A 11 7.81 -9.15 8.06
N GLN A 12 8.84 -8.36 8.40
CA GLN A 12 8.95 -7.63 9.66
C GLN A 12 8.31 -6.23 9.57
N ILE A 13 7.06 -6.17 9.08
CA ILE A 13 6.34 -4.92 8.78
C ILE A 13 6.19 -4.01 10.02
N GLU A 14 5.83 -4.57 11.18
CA GLU A 14 5.75 -3.79 12.42
C GLU A 14 7.10 -3.17 12.81
N THR A 15 8.20 -3.90 12.62
CA THR A 15 9.55 -3.37 12.86
C THR A 15 9.88 -2.29 11.83
N ALA A 16 9.58 -2.51 10.55
CA ALA A 16 9.80 -1.50 9.50
C ALA A 16 9.04 -0.19 9.80
N ILE A 17 7.79 -0.27 10.25
CA ILE A 17 7.00 0.89 10.71
C ILE A 17 7.74 1.60 11.84
N ARG A 18 8.08 0.89 12.92
CA ARG A 18 8.72 1.50 14.10
C ARG A 18 10.05 2.17 13.78
N GLU A 19 10.91 1.52 12.98
CA GLU A 19 12.20 2.09 12.57
C GLU A 19 12.00 3.34 11.69
N THR A 20 11.01 3.32 10.81
CA THR A 20 10.69 4.46 9.93
C THR A 20 10.10 5.63 10.73
N GLU A 21 9.18 5.37 11.67
CA GLU A 21 8.65 6.40 12.59
C GLU A 21 9.76 6.99 13.48
N THR A 22 10.65 6.15 14.00
CA THR A 22 11.79 6.58 14.82
C THR A 22 12.72 7.48 14.03
N THR A 23 13.01 7.11 12.78
CA THR A 23 13.90 7.88 11.91
C THR A 23 13.27 9.21 11.50
N LEU A 24 11.99 9.20 11.10
CA LEU A 24 11.25 10.43 10.80
C LEU A 24 11.21 11.36 12.02
N GLY A 25 10.92 10.83 13.21
CA GLY A 25 10.85 11.60 14.45
C GLY A 25 12.19 12.21 14.93
N GLN A 26 13.32 11.81 14.35
CA GLN A 26 14.63 12.42 14.61
C GLN A 26 14.92 13.62 13.69
N LEU A 27 14.12 13.82 12.64
CA LEU A 27 14.26 14.96 11.73
C LEU A 27 13.67 16.24 12.33
N SER A 28 13.91 17.36 11.67
CA SER A 28 13.24 18.61 12.03
C SER A 28 11.74 18.48 11.79
N PRO A 29 10.87 18.95 12.69
CA PRO A 29 9.43 18.83 12.54
C PRO A 29 8.89 19.43 11.23
N THR A 30 8.03 18.69 10.57
CA THR A 30 7.33 19.06 9.32
C THR A 30 5.90 18.55 9.37
N ASP A 31 5.06 18.99 8.42
CA ASP A 31 3.68 18.51 8.29
C ASP A 31 3.63 16.97 8.08
N PHE A 32 4.69 16.38 7.52
CA PHE A 32 4.83 14.92 7.33
C PHE A 32 4.89 14.12 8.63
N HIS A 33 5.25 14.73 9.77
CA HIS A 33 5.27 14.05 11.07
C HIS A 33 3.86 13.65 11.55
N TYR A 34 2.79 14.15 10.91
CA TYR A 34 1.42 13.74 11.20
C TYR A 34 1.21 12.22 11.13
N VAL A 35 1.94 11.52 10.26
CA VAL A 35 1.80 10.06 10.05
C VAL A 35 2.26 9.24 11.25
N ILE A 36 3.11 9.80 12.13
CA ILE A 36 3.67 9.06 13.28
C ILE A 36 2.54 8.64 14.22
N GLY A 37 2.49 7.34 14.52
CA GLY A 37 1.48 6.73 15.39
C GLY A 37 0.07 6.69 14.78
N LYS A 38 -0.07 6.93 13.48
CA LYS A 38 -1.34 6.78 12.74
C LYS A 38 -1.35 5.46 11.99
N ASP A 39 -2.52 4.84 11.94
CA ASP A 39 -2.76 3.62 11.16
C ASP A 39 -3.95 3.80 10.19
N LEU A 40 -4.19 2.79 9.37
CA LEU A 40 -5.33 2.71 8.46
C LEU A 40 -6.33 1.61 8.86
N LEU A 41 -6.26 1.08 10.09
CA LEU A 41 -7.02 -0.10 10.50
C LEU A 41 -8.53 0.14 10.59
N HIS A 42 -8.99 1.39 10.61
CA HIS A 42 -10.41 1.71 10.43
C HIS A 42 -10.95 1.28 9.06
N LEU A 43 -10.08 1.12 8.06
CA LEU A 43 -10.44 0.68 6.71
C LEU A 43 -10.58 -0.85 6.56
N LYS A 44 -10.32 -1.67 7.60
CA LYS A 44 -10.44 -3.14 7.50
C LYS A 44 -11.80 -3.61 6.99
N LYS A 45 -12.89 -3.00 7.48
CA LYS A 45 -14.25 -3.34 7.05
C LYS A 45 -14.51 -2.92 5.58
N PRO A 46 -14.24 -1.67 5.17
CA PRO A 46 -14.27 -1.29 3.75
C PRO A 46 -13.43 -2.20 2.86
N LEU A 47 -12.21 -2.55 3.27
CA LEU A 47 -11.31 -3.39 2.49
C LEU A 47 -11.83 -4.82 2.36
N THR A 48 -12.39 -5.40 3.42
CA THR A 48 -13.08 -6.70 3.37
C THR A 48 -14.23 -6.69 2.36
N ALA A 49 -15.07 -5.65 2.39
CA ALA A 49 -16.18 -5.51 1.46
C ALA A 49 -15.70 -5.34 0.02
N TYR A 50 -14.61 -4.60 -0.17
CA TYR A 50 -13.97 -4.40 -1.47
C TYR A 50 -13.41 -5.71 -2.05
N PHE A 51 -12.65 -6.49 -1.28
CA PHE A 51 -12.17 -7.81 -1.70
C PHE A 51 -13.32 -8.76 -2.05
N ASN A 52 -14.36 -8.84 -1.20
CA ASN A 52 -15.53 -9.67 -1.51
C ASN A 52 -16.18 -9.29 -2.84
N TYR A 53 -16.40 -7.99 -3.06
CA TYR A 53 -17.03 -7.48 -4.27
C TYR A 53 -16.19 -7.79 -5.51
N VAL A 54 -14.89 -7.48 -5.49
CA VAL A 54 -14.01 -7.70 -6.65
C VAL A 54 -13.83 -9.19 -6.91
N TYR A 55 -13.59 -9.99 -5.87
CA TYR A 55 -13.44 -11.44 -6.03
C TYR A 55 -14.66 -12.07 -6.68
N THR A 56 -15.87 -11.75 -6.22
CA THR A 56 -17.11 -12.22 -6.83
C THR A 56 -17.18 -11.88 -8.32
N ILE A 57 -16.93 -10.62 -8.71
CA ILE A 57 -16.98 -10.23 -10.12
C ILE A 57 -15.96 -11.02 -10.94
N LEU A 58 -14.70 -11.06 -10.50
CA LEU A 58 -13.64 -11.70 -11.27
C LEU A 58 -13.82 -13.21 -11.40
N THR A 59 -14.40 -13.88 -10.40
CA THR A 59 -14.60 -15.34 -10.46
C THR A 59 -15.95 -15.76 -11.04
N GLU A 60 -17.02 -14.99 -10.83
CA GLU A 60 -18.38 -15.37 -11.25
C GLU A 60 -18.75 -14.77 -12.61
N ASP A 61 -18.37 -13.52 -12.88
CA ASP A 61 -18.71 -12.84 -14.14
C ASP A 61 -17.62 -13.04 -15.21
N GLU A 62 -16.34 -13.06 -14.79
CA GLU A 62 -15.19 -13.21 -15.70
C GLU A 62 -14.60 -14.63 -15.72
N GLU A 63 -15.08 -15.51 -14.84
CA GLU A 63 -14.65 -16.92 -14.74
C GLU A 63 -13.12 -17.12 -14.54
N LEU A 64 -12.43 -16.15 -13.92
CA LEU A 64 -10.97 -16.21 -13.70
C LEU A 64 -10.58 -17.22 -12.62
N ASP A 65 -9.54 -18.03 -12.88
CA ASP A 65 -8.92 -18.89 -11.88
C ASP A 65 -7.80 -18.16 -11.12
N ILE A 66 -8.20 -17.25 -10.22
CA ILE A 66 -7.29 -16.35 -9.51
C ILE A 66 -6.28 -17.14 -8.65
N LYS A 67 -4.98 -16.97 -8.92
CA LYS A 67 -3.86 -17.55 -8.18
C LYS A 67 -3.06 -16.54 -7.38
N ALA A 68 -3.13 -15.27 -7.74
CA ALA A 68 -2.54 -14.17 -6.99
C ALA A 68 -3.35 -12.89 -7.18
N LEU A 69 -3.27 -12.01 -6.19
CA LEU A 69 -3.85 -10.69 -6.21
C LEU A 69 -2.76 -9.64 -6.00
N TYR A 70 -2.87 -8.48 -6.61
CA TYR A 70 -2.02 -7.32 -6.32
C TYR A 70 -2.89 -6.12 -5.98
N LEU A 71 -2.73 -5.62 -4.75
CA LEU A 71 -3.38 -4.41 -4.29
C LEU A 71 -2.38 -3.25 -4.40
N GLU A 72 -2.59 -2.41 -5.41
CA GLU A 72 -1.75 -1.27 -5.71
C GLU A 72 -2.36 0.02 -5.14
N MET A 73 -1.57 0.77 -4.38
CA MET A 73 -1.86 2.17 -4.12
C MET A 73 -1.48 3.01 -5.34
N ASN A 74 -2.33 3.97 -5.73
CA ASN A 74 -2.06 4.86 -6.87
C ASN A 74 -0.78 5.68 -6.68
N SER A 75 -0.40 6.49 -7.68
CA SER A 75 0.75 7.41 -7.65
C SER A 75 0.55 8.56 -6.63
N PHE A 76 0.38 8.22 -5.35
CA PHE A 76 -0.07 9.08 -4.26
C PHE A 76 0.89 10.24 -3.96
N THR A 77 2.14 10.10 -4.40
CA THR A 77 3.21 11.09 -4.32
C THR A 77 3.11 12.19 -5.36
N THR A 78 2.26 12.04 -6.37
CA THR A 78 1.93 13.07 -7.38
C THR A 78 0.44 13.34 -7.49
N GLN A 79 -0.41 12.41 -7.02
CA GLN A 79 -1.86 12.53 -6.96
C GLN A 79 -2.33 12.81 -5.53
N TYR A 80 -2.44 14.08 -5.18
CA TYR A 80 -2.78 14.49 -3.80
C TYR A 80 -4.28 14.55 -3.53
N ASP A 81 -5.09 14.79 -4.57
CA ASP A 81 -6.53 15.03 -4.38
C ASP A 81 -7.30 13.76 -3.98
N GLN A 82 -6.76 12.58 -4.33
CA GLN A 82 -7.37 11.30 -3.96
C GLN A 82 -6.33 10.18 -3.91
N TRP A 83 -6.24 9.54 -2.75
CA TRP A 83 -5.48 8.31 -2.58
C TRP A 83 -6.41 7.11 -2.60
N PHE A 84 -6.07 6.08 -3.36
CA PHE A 84 -6.90 4.89 -3.49
C PHE A 84 -6.09 3.63 -3.71
N LEU A 85 -6.76 2.50 -3.47
CA LEU A 85 -6.27 1.15 -3.71
C LEU A 85 -7.02 0.56 -4.91
N HIS A 86 -6.28 -0.04 -5.83
CA HIS A 86 -6.78 -0.74 -7.01
C HIS A 86 -6.33 -2.20 -6.93
N LEU A 87 -7.24 -3.14 -7.26
CA LEU A 87 -6.97 -4.56 -7.13
C LEU A 87 -6.84 -5.19 -8.51
N LEU A 88 -5.75 -5.89 -8.73
CA LEU A 88 -5.41 -6.63 -9.95
C LEU A 88 -5.35 -8.12 -9.62
N ALA A 89 -5.72 -8.97 -10.57
CA ALA A 89 -5.76 -10.41 -10.42
C ALA A 89 -4.93 -11.13 -11.48
N TYR A 90 -4.34 -12.24 -11.09
CA TYR A 90 -3.46 -13.06 -11.92
C TYR A 90 -3.86 -14.52 -11.83
N GLU A 91 -3.86 -15.23 -12.96
CA GLU A 91 -4.09 -16.68 -13.03
C GLU A 91 -2.80 -17.51 -12.83
N SER A 92 -1.71 -16.85 -12.44
CA SER A 92 -0.47 -17.51 -12.02
C SER A 92 0.16 -16.77 -10.83
N LEU A 93 0.96 -17.50 -10.04
CA LEU A 93 1.74 -16.88 -8.98
C LEU A 93 2.95 -16.17 -9.60
N MET A 94 3.02 -14.86 -9.43
CA MET A 94 4.08 -14.06 -10.05
C MET A 94 5.38 -14.11 -9.25
N ASN A 95 6.50 -13.93 -9.95
CA ASN A 95 7.80 -13.74 -9.29
C ASN A 95 7.94 -12.27 -8.89
N ARG A 96 7.89 -12.00 -7.58
CA ARG A 96 8.07 -10.65 -7.01
C ARG A 96 9.34 -9.96 -7.52
N ASP A 97 10.43 -10.69 -7.69
CA ASP A 97 11.75 -10.11 -7.96
C ASP A 97 11.92 -9.64 -9.42
N THR A 98 10.89 -9.80 -10.26
CA THR A 98 10.85 -9.33 -11.65
C THR A 98 9.61 -8.46 -11.83
N PRO A 99 9.69 -7.19 -12.27
CA PRO A 99 8.52 -6.31 -12.38
C PRO A 99 7.65 -6.59 -13.61
N ASP A 100 8.10 -7.41 -14.56
CA ASP A 100 7.42 -7.64 -15.84
C ASP A 100 5.95 -8.06 -15.70
N TRP A 101 5.60 -8.75 -14.61
CA TRP A 101 4.24 -9.19 -14.36
C TRP A 101 3.24 -8.08 -14.04
N LEU A 102 3.68 -6.89 -13.63
CA LEU A 102 2.78 -5.82 -13.20
C LEU A 102 1.79 -5.41 -14.30
N ALA A 103 2.21 -5.49 -15.57
CA ALA A 103 1.37 -5.18 -16.72
C ALA A 103 0.54 -6.37 -17.26
N ASP A 104 0.81 -7.59 -16.80
CA ASP A 104 0.27 -8.84 -17.36
C ASP A 104 -0.90 -9.40 -16.51
N PHE A 105 -1.74 -8.52 -15.94
CA PHE A 105 -2.89 -8.95 -15.14
C PHE A 105 -3.99 -9.59 -16.01
N SER A 106 -4.66 -10.60 -15.46
CA SER A 106 -5.78 -11.30 -16.12
C SER A 106 -7.11 -10.57 -15.93
N GLY A 107 -7.24 -9.80 -14.85
CA GLY A 107 -8.44 -9.02 -14.55
C GLY A 107 -8.14 -7.92 -13.54
N GLU A 108 -9.01 -6.92 -13.48
CA GLU A 108 -8.86 -5.76 -12.61
C GLU A 108 -10.18 -5.36 -11.97
N ALA A 109 -10.10 -4.73 -10.80
CA ALA A 109 -11.29 -4.24 -10.12
C ALA A 109 -11.97 -3.13 -10.94
N PRO A 110 -13.30 -3.19 -11.12
CA PRO A 110 -14.04 -2.14 -11.84
C PRO A 110 -14.20 -0.84 -11.03
N LYS A 111 -13.76 -0.85 -9.77
CA LYS A 111 -13.81 0.28 -8.84
C LYS A 111 -12.55 0.29 -7.99
N THR A 112 -12.25 1.42 -7.38
CA THR A 112 -11.15 1.57 -6.44
C THR A 112 -11.68 1.76 -5.01
N LEU A 113 -10.84 1.49 -4.01
CA LEU A 113 -11.12 1.80 -2.62
C LEU A 113 -10.38 3.06 -2.20
N THR A 114 -11.10 4.14 -1.90
CA THR A 114 -10.49 5.38 -1.42
C THR A 114 -9.92 5.22 -0.01
N ILE A 115 -8.68 5.68 0.18
CA ILE A 115 -8.01 5.76 1.48
C ILE A 115 -8.45 7.06 2.16
N THR A 116 -9.00 6.95 3.37
CA THR A 116 -9.42 8.09 4.20
C THR A 116 -8.67 8.11 5.52
N GLY A 117 -8.57 9.26 6.17
CA GLY A 117 -7.87 9.48 7.44
C GLY A 117 -6.45 10.07 7.30
N PHE A 118 -5.93 10.11 6.07
CA PHE A 118 -4.63 10.68 5.70
C PHE A 118 -4.74 11.98 4.89
N GLU A 119 -5.90 12.64 4.88
CA GLU A 119 -6.12 13.92 4.20
C GLU A 119 -5.11 15.02 4.64
N PRO A 120 -4.67 15.09 5.92
CA PRO A 120 -3.59 16.02 6.29
C PRO A 120 -2.25 15.74 5.59
N LEU A 121 -1.96 14.49 5.24
CA LEU A 121 -0.76 14.12 4.47
C LEU A 121 -0.92 14.44 2.99
N GLN A 122 -2.13 14.30 2.43
CA GLN A 122 -2.44 14.73 1.07
C GLN A 122 -2.15 16.23 0.92
N GLU A 123 -2.65 17.05 1.86
CA GLU A 123 -2.37 18.49 1.88
C GLU A 123 -0.89 18.82 2.09
N ALA A 124 -0.19 18.06 2.95
CA ALA A 124 1.25 18.22 3.15
C ALA A 124 2.05 17.95 1.86
N ASN A 125 1.72 16.89 1.13
CA ASN A 125 2.36 16.54 -0.15
C ASN A 125 2.06 17.57 -1.24
N LYS A 126 0.81 18.05 -1.32
CA LYS A 126 0.43 19.13 -2.24
C LYS A 126 1.25 20.39 -1.99
N LYS A 127 1.30 20.85 -0.74
CA LYS A 127 2.10 22.01 -0.31
C LYS A 127 3.58 21.80 -0.61
N TYR A 128 4.11 20.61 -0.36
CA TYR A 128 5.49 20.26 -0.66
C TYR A 128 5.82 20.48 -2.14
N MET A 129 4.96 20.05 -3.06
CA MET A 129 5.20 20.30 -4.48
C MET A 129 5.02 21.76 -4.89
N GLU A 130 3.94 22.40 -4.45
CA GLU A 130 3.63 23.79 -4.80
C GLU A 130 4.73 24.78 -4.34
N THR A 131 5.42 24.44 -3.25
CA THR A 131 6.50 25.26 -2.67
C THR A 131 7.91 24.84 -3.10
N GLU A 132 8.02 23.90 -4.05
CA GLU A 132 9.30 23.27 -4.45
C GLU A 132 10.08 22.71 -3.25
N GLY A 133 9.38 22.13 -2.28
CA GLY A 133 9.95 21.57 -1.05
C GLY A 133 11.05 20.53 -1.29
N TYR A 134 11.04 19.88 -2.47
CA TYR A 134 12.09 18.96 -2.94
C TYR A 134 13.48 19.60 -3.06
N ARG A 135 13.58 20.93 -3.08
CA ARG A 135 14.86 21.66 -3.04
C ARG A 135 15.45 21.79 -1.63
N ASN A 136 14.68 21.46 -0.60
CA ASN A 136 15.14 21.42 0.79
C ASN A 136 15.42 19.97 1.20
N ASP A 137 16.69 19.65 1.45
CA ASP A 137 17.11 18.27 1.76
C ASP A 137 16.41 17.67 2.99
N GLN A 138 16.19 18.46 4.05
CA GLN A 138 15.51 17.97 5.26
C GLN A 138 14.03 17.69 4.99
N LEU A 139 13.38 18.56 4.23
CA LEU A 139 11.96 18.40 3.89
C LEU A 139 11.76 17.24 2.91
N ARG A 140 12.65 17.09 1.92
CA ARG A 140 12.67 15.94 1.01
C ARG A 140 12.84 14.63 1.76
N GLN A 141 13.77 14.57 2.71
CA GLN A 141 13.99 13.38 3.53
C GLN A 141 12.77 13.05 4.41
N ALA A 142 12.10 14.06 4.98
CA ALA A 142 10.87 13.83 5.73
C ALA A 142 9.71 13.35 4.84
N CYS A 143 9.62 13.83 3.60
CA CYS A 143 8.66 13.35 2.59
C CYS A 143 8.88 11.86 2.29
N GLU A 144 10.11 11.47 1.97
CA GLU A 144 10.49 10.09 1.65
C GLU A 144 10.11 9.11 2.78
N PHE A 145 10.42 9.44 4.04
CA PHE A 145 10.03 8.58 5.16
C PHE A 145 8.52 8.53 5.38
N GLN A 146 7.80 9.62 5.10
CA GLN A 146 6.34 9.60 5.13
C GLN A 146 5.76 8.72 4.03
N GLU A 147 6.31 8.74 2.82
CA GLU A 147 5.89 7.89 1.71
C GLU A 147 6.03 6.41 2.09
N TYR A 148 7.18 6.03 2.65
CA TYR A 148 7.41 4.68 3.16
C TYR A 148 6.42 4.30 4.26
N LEU A 149 6.15 5.20 5.21
CA LEU A 149 5.17 4.93 6.26
C LEU A 149 3.77 4.72 5.69
N VAL A 150 3.35 5.50 4.70
CA VAL A 150 2.03 5.31 4.07
C VAL A 150 1.94 3.92 3.43
N ILE A 151 2.95 3.49 2.67
CA ILE A 151 3.00 2.15 2.06
C ILE A 151 2.99 1.06 3.13
N LEU A 152 3.80 1.20 4.18
CA LEU A 152 3.85 0.25 5.30
C LEU A 152 2.50 0.17 6.05
N ARG A 153 1.77 1.28 6.20
CA ARG A 153 0.43 1.30 6.82
C ARG A 153 -0.64 0.66 5.94
N VAL A 154 -0.50 0.74 4.60
CA VAL A 154 -1.34 -0.03 3.69
C VAL A 154 -1.03 -1.53 3.84
N GLN A 155 0.23 -1.93 3.90
CA GLN A 155 0.63 -3.32 4.11
C GLN A 155 0.08 -3.87 5.45
N GLU A 156 0.21 -3.10 6.54
CA GLU A 156 -0.39 -3.44 7.84
C GLU A 156 -1.91 -3.63 7.75
N LEU A 157 -2.62 -2.72 7.09
CA LEU A 157 -4.06 -2.81 6.84
C LEU A 157 -4.42 -4.12 6.13
N VAL A 158 -3.69 -4.49 5.07
CA VAL A 158 -3.99 -5.71 4.30
C VAL A 158 -3.68 -6.96 5.12
N ILE A 159 -2.54 -7.00 5.83
CA ILE A 159 -2.17 -8.12 6.71
C ILE A 159 -3.27 -8.40 7.73
N GLU A 160 -3.72 -7.38 8.46
CA GLU A 160 -4.75 -7.56 9.48
C GLU A 160 -6.12 -7.87 8.86
N THR A 161 -6.41 -7.38 7.65
CA THR A 161 -7.64 -7.70 6.92
C THR A 161 -7.68 -9.16 6.46
N ILE A 162 -6.59 -9.67 5.89
CA ILE A 162 -6.47 -11.08 5.48
C ILE A 162 -6.57 -11.98 6.70
N LYS A 163 -5.83 -11.68 7.77
CA LYS A 163 -5.87 -12.41 9.04
C LYS A 163 -7.28 -12.49 9.64
N ASP A 164 -8.05 -11.42 9.60
CA ASP A 164 -9.44 -11.40 10.09
C ASP A 164 -10.38 -12.26 9.24
N ASN A 165 -10.06 -12.52 7.98
CA ASN A 165 -10.90 -13.23 7.00
C ASN A 165 -10.39 -14.63 6.60
N LYS A 166 -9.19 -15.04 7.06
CA LYS A 166 -8.64 -16.38 6.81
C LYS A 166 -9.59 -17.46 7.33
N GLY A 167 -9.85 -18.47 6.51
CA GLY A 167 -10.85 -19.53 6.73
C GLY A 167 -12.31 -19.08 6.62
N LYS A 168 -12.59 -17.82 6.28
CA LYS A 168 -13.96 -17.26 6.16
C LYS A 168 -14.29 -16.80 4.75
N ALA A 169 -13.31 -16.33 4.00
CA ALA A 169 -13.49 -15.85 2.62
C ALA A 169 -12.43 -16.49 1.69
N PRO A 170 -12.81 -16.95 0.47
CA PRO A 170 -11.88 -17.63 -0.44
C PRO A 170 -10.67 -16.79 -0.84
N TRP A 171 -10.85 -15.49 -1.09
CA TRP A 171 -9.77 -14.57 -1.44
C TRP A 171 -8.72 -14.42 -0.33
N ALA A 172 -9.06 -14.70 0.93
CA ALA A 172 -8.12 -14.59 2.05
C ALA A 172 -7.14 -15.78 2.12
N GLU A 173 -7.32 -16.80 1.28
CA GLU A 173 -6.37 -17.92 1.10
C GLU A 173 -5.46 -17.74 -0.11
N ILE A 174 -5.67 -16.68 -0.91
CA ILE A 174 -4.90 -16.39 -2.10
C ILE A 174 -3.72 -15.48 -1.72
N PRO A 175 -2.51 -15.74 -2.24
CA PRO A 175 -1.39 -14.82 -2.07
C PRO A 175 -1.73 -13.40 -2.56
N VAL A 176 -1.47 -12.40 -1.70
CA VAL A 176 -1.73 -10.99 -2.01
C VAL A 176 -0.43 -10.20 -1.99
N PHE A 177 -0.07 -9.63 -3.13
CA PHE A 177 0.95 -8.59 -3.23
C PHE A 177 0.35 -7.25 -2.84
N VAL A 178 1.13 -6.42 -2.15
CA VAL A 178 0.71 -5.08 -1.72
C VAL A 178 1.85 -4.11 -1.98
N GLY A 179 1.57 -3.04 -2.70
CA GLY A 179 2.57 -2.05 -3.10
C GLY A 179 1.95 -0.72 -3.46
N ALA A 180 2.77 0.17 -4.02
CA ALA A 180 2.34 1.43 -4.57
C ALA A 180 3.00 1.66 -5.92
N HIS A 181 2.31 2.38 -6.79
CA HIS A 181 2.82 2.78 -8.09
C HIS A 181 4.13 3.57 -7.92
N ASP A 182 5.14 3.26 -8.74
CA ASP A 182 6.52 3.79 -8.68
C ASP A 182 7.36 3.35 -7.44
N TYR A 183 6.87 2.37 -6.65
CA TYR A 183 7.57 1.78 -5.49
C TYR A 183 7.63 0.25 -5.57
N GLU A 184 8.06 -0.29 -6.71
CA GLU A 184 8.11 -1.74 -6.94
C GLU A 184 9.05 -2.46 -5.95
N ASP A 185 10.08 -1.76 -5.46
CA ASP A 185 11.04 -2.24 -4.47
C ASP A 185 10.45 -2.45 -3.07
N LEU A 186 9.27 -1.87 -2.80
CA LEU A 186 8.54 -2.01 -1.53
C LEU A 186 7.37 -3.00 -1.62
N ILE A 187 7.17 -3.69 -2.75
CA ILE A 187 6.11 -4.69 -2.87
C ILE A 187 6.31 -5.82 -1.84
N PHE A 188 5.28 -6.06 -1.04
CA PHE A 188 5.23 -7.12 -0.04
C PHE A 188 4.22 -8.20 -0.44
N MET A 189 4.57 -9.48 -0.25
CA MET A 189 3.65 -10.60 -0.48
C MET A 189 3.16 -11.16 0.85
N ILE A 190 1.85 -11.33 0.98
CA ILE A 190 1.15 -11.95 2.10
C ILE A 190 0.67 -13.34 1.70
N HIS A 191 0.83 -14.33 2.60
CA HIS A 191 0.43 -15.74 2.44
C HIS A 191 -0.72 -16.16 3.37
#